data_AF-A0A396H9G2-F1
#
_entry.id   AF-A0A396H9G2-F1
#
_cell.length_a   1.000
_cell.length_b   1.000
_cell.length_c   1.000
_cell.angle_alpha   90.00
_cell.angle_beta   90.00
_cell.angle_gamma   90.00
#
_symmetry.space_group_name_H-M   'P 1'
#
loop_
_entity.id
_entity.type
_entity.pdbx_description
1 polymer ?
#
loop_
_entity_poly.entity_id
_entity_poly.type
_entity_poly.pdbx_seq_one_letter_code
_entity_poly.pdbx_strand_id
1 'polypeptide(L)'
;MAASAFGFGGIRFSKTIPLSKYIPPLQPHHNNTFFSFFPSSSSSSSSSSSSSINFSTKPLPMSHHKHLTINGDEQNIIKPSPLFVDDYHNIDQQLLDNIAYDALVWASLHGLLMGDKSYQKSGMVPGVGLMHAPFSLFPTSFPESKWKQACDLAPIFNELVDRVSLDGKFLQESLSRTKQVDEFTSRLLDIHSKMLQLNKKEEIRFGLHRSDYMLDEQTKSLLQIELNTISSSFAGFSTLVTQLHRYILTCHGKLLGLDSEKVPANNAVSQNAEALAKAWSEYNNPRAVIMTVVQAEERNMYDQHFLSAVLRDKYPYHCSYKLTIVILLHLISVTKCDIRGYEGYFII
;
A
#
# COMPACT_ATOMS: atom_id res chain seq x y z
N MET A 1 -10.90 -5.86 -17.66
CA MET A 1 -9.62 -5.53 -16.95
C MET A 1 -9.89 -4.42 -15.95
N ALA A 2 -9.46 -4.61 -14.70
CA ALA A 2 -9.64 -3.63 -13.62
C ALA A 2 -8.38 -2.76 -13.48
N ALA A 3 -8.56 -1.46 -13.30
CA ALA A 3 -7.51 -0.52 -12.95
C ALA A 3 -7.98 0.30 -11.76
N SER A 4 -7.17 0.32 -10.71
CA SER A 4 -7.40 1.22 -9.56
C SER A 4 -6.45 2.40 -9.70
N ALA A 5 -7.01 3.61 -9.75
CA ALA A 5 -6.20 4.81 -9.53
C ALA A 5 -6.34 5.20 -8.06
N PHE A 6 -5.23 5.17 -7.33
CA PHE A 6 -5.20 5.81 -6.02
C PHE A 6 -5.36 7.31 -6.23
N GLY A 7 -6.42 7.87 -5.65
CA GLY A 7 -6.60 9.31 -5.56
C GLY A 7 -5.53 9.82 -4.61
N PHE A 8 -4.51 10.50 -5.14
CA PHE A 8 -3.44 11.03 -4.32
C PHE A 8 -4.01 12.00 -3.29
N GLY A 9 -3.76 11.75 -2.01
CA GLY A 9 -4.40 12.51 -0.94
C GLY A 9 -4.21 14.02 -1.11
N GLY A 10 -5.33 14.72 -1.30
CA GLY A 10 -5.36 16.18 -1.30
C GLY A 10 -5.61 16.69 0.11
N ILE A 11 -4.79 17.64 0.56
CA ILE A 11 -5.10 18.45 1.74
C ILE A 11 -5.60 19.78 1.22
N ARG A 12 -6.79 20.19 1.66
CA ARG A 12 -7.34 21.49 1.30
C ARG A 12 -7.50 22.36 2.53
N PHE A 13 -7.01 23.58 2.42
CA PHE A 13 -7.11 24.62 3.43
C PHE A 13 -8.24 25.58 3.12
N SER A 14 -8.91 26.06 4.16
CA SER A 14 -9.83 27.20 4.06
C SER A 14 -9.11 28.57 4.03
N LYS A 15 -7.77 28.61 4.13
CA LYS A 15 -6.95 29.83 4.08
C LYS A 15 -5.74 29.63 3.17
N THR A 16 -5.58 30.50 2.17
CA THR A 16 -4.40 30.57 1.31
C THR A 16 -3.23 31.14 2.11
N ILE A 17 -2.22 30.32 2.47
CA ILE A 17 -0.97 30.79 3.07
C ILE A 17 0.13 30.64 2.02
N PRO A 18 0.86 31.71 1.64
CA PRO A 18 1.92 31.64 0.65
C PRO A 18 3.05 30.69 1.09
N LEU A 19 3.53 29.86 0.15
CA LEU A 19 4.67 28.94 0.32
C LEU A 19 6.01 29.61 0.69
N SER A 20 6.07 30.93 0.81
CA SER A 20 7.30 31.68 1.10
C SER A 20 7.76 31.63 2.57
N LYS A 21 7.06 30.89 3.45
CA LYS A 21 7.43 30.76 4.87
C LYS A 21 8.16 29.46 5.26
N TYR A 22 8.35 28.52 4.33
CA TYR A 22 9.08 27.28 4.61
C TYR A 22 10.47 27.29 3.96
N ILE A 23 11.40 28.03 4.58
CA ILE A 23 12.83 27.80 4.43
C ILE A 23 13.36 27.45 5.82
N PRO A 24 13.64 26.17 6.13
CA PRO A 24 14.37 25.83 7.35
C PRO A 24 15.82 26.33 7.21
N PRO A 25 16.44 26.88 8.28
CA PRO A 25 17.85 27.22 8.24
C PRO A 25 18.70 25.95 8.18
N LEU A 26 19.59 25.88 7.18
CA LEU A 26 20.75 25.00 7.18
C LEU A 26 21.66 25.39 8.35
N GLN A 27 22.15 24.41 9.14
CA GLN A 27 23.49 24.31 9.79
C GLN A 27 23.45 23.27 10.95
N PRO A 28 24.59 22.75 11.44
CA PRO A 28 25.68 22.06 10.74
C PRO A 28 25.95 20.65 11.36
N HIS A 29 26.77 19.85 10.67
CA HIS A 29 27.27 18.55 11.13
C HIS A 29 27.94 18.58 12.51
N HIS A 30 27.63 17.62 13.39
CA HIS A 30 28.63 17.04 14.29
C HIS A 30 28.32 15.59 14.73
N ASN A 31 29.33 14.75 14.45
CA ASN A 31 29.89 13.62 15.20
C ASN A 31 29.09 12.33 15.40
N ASN A 32 29.50 11.36 14.57
CA ASN A 32 29.49 9.91 14.71
C ASN A 32 29.52 9.39 16.16
N THR A 33 28.52 8.58 16.50
CA THR A 33 28.69 7.48 17.47
C THR A 33 28.32 6.19 16.76
N PHE A 34 29.33 5.42 16.36
CA PHE A 34 29.18 4.10 15.76
C PHE A 34 28.88 3.08 16.87
N PHE A 35 27.73 2.42 16.82
CA PHE A 35 27.50 1.20 17.60
C PHE A 35 27.80 -0.01 16.71
N SER A 36 28.97 -0.61 16.90
CA SER A 36 29.31 -1.91 16.35
C SER A 36 28.80 -3.02 17.27
N PHE A 37 27.83 -3.80 16.80
CA PHE A 37 27.44 -5.05 17.46
C PHE A 37 28.37 -6.18 17.01
N PHE A 38 29.28 -6.58 17.89
CA PHE A 38 29.92 -7.89 17.83
C PHE A 38 29.11 -8.88 18.70
N PRO A 39 28.83 -10.11 18.24
CA PRO A 39 28.20 -11.11 19.10
C PRO A 39 29.23 -11.69 20.06
N SER A 40 29.10 -11.38 21.35
CA SER A 40 29.81 -12.03 22.43
C SER A 40 29.19 -13.40 22.70
N SER A 41 29.92 -14.47 22.43
CA SER A 41 29.57 -15.83 22.82
C SER A 41 29.93 -16.07 24.30
N SER A 42 28.91 -16.21 25.16
CA SER A 42 29.08 -16.72 26.52
C SER A 42 29.01 -18.24 26.52
N SER A 43 30.11 -18.86 26.92
CA SER A 43 30.30 -20.29 27.14
C SER A 43 29.51 -20.78 28.36
N SER A 44 28.72 -21.83 28.17
CA SER A 44 28.41 -22.78 29.23
C SER A 44 28.48 -24.19 28.65
N SER A 45 29.40 -24.96 29.22
CA SER A 45 29.79 -26.31 28.83
C SER A 45 28.86 -27.35 29.46
N SER A 46 28.26 -28.22 28.65
CA SER A 46 27.98 -29.60 29.04
C SER A 46 28.10 -30.51 27.83
N SER A 47 28.79 -31.62 28.06
CA SER A 47 29.39 -32.54 27.10
C SER A 47 28.42 -33.62 26.64
N SER A 48 28.37 -33.89 25.33
CA SER A 48 28.24 -35.26 24.81
C SER A 48 28.41 -35.36 23.28
N SER A 49 29.27 -36.30 22.89
CA SER A 49 29.32 -37.02 21.59
C SER A 49 29.49 -36.21 20.30
N SER A 50 30.76 -36.10 19.92
CA SER A 50 31.27 -35.71 18.61
C SER A 50 30.98 -36.74 17.51
N SER A 51 30.26 -36.32 16.46
CA SER A 51 30.38 -36.85 15.09
C SER A 51 30.60 -35.68 14.15
N SER A 52 31.87 -35.33 13.95
CA SER A 52 32.31 -34.23 13.08
C SER A 52 32.13 -34.60 11.61
N ILE A 53 31.13 -34.00 10.95
CA ILE A 53 31.02 -33.94 9.49
C ILE A 53 31.80 -32.71 9.04
N ASN A 54 32.97 -32.93 8.42
CA ASN A 54 33.78 -31.88 7.81
C ASN A 54 33.09 -31.37 6.54
N PHE A 55 32.57 -30.14 6.55
CA PHE A 55 32.24 -29.43 5.31
C PHE A 55 33.53 -28.87 4.71
N SER A 56 34.07 -29.60 3.73
CA SER A 56 35.15 -29.13 2.87
C SER A 56 34.64 -28.01 1.96
N THR A 57 35.02 -26.77 2.24
CA THR A 57 34.88 -25.65 1.31
C THR A 57 35.91 -25.79 0.18
N LYS A 58 35.57 -26.58 -0.84
CA LYS A 58 36.21 -26.49 -2.15
C LYS A 58 35.17 -25.93 -3.13
N PRO A 59 35.48 -24.84 -3.86
CA PRO A 59 34.59 -24.36 -4.91
C PRO A 59 34.46 -25.43 -6.00
N LEU A 60 33.22 -25.74 -6.38
CA LEU A 60 32.92 -26.64 -7.49
C LEU A 60 33.43 -26.00 -8.80
N PRO A 61 34.11 -26.75 -9.68
CA PRO A 61 34.55 -26.22 -10.97
C PRO A 61 33.33 -25.97 -11.86
N MET A 62 33.22 -24.75 -12.39
CA MET A 62 32.29 -24.44 -13.47
C MET A 62 32.58 -25.36 -14.66
N SER A 63 31.63 -26.21 -15.01
CA SER A 63 31.68 -26.98 -16.25
C SER A 63 31.59 -26.02 -17.43
N HIS A 64 32.66 -25.95 -18.21
CA HIS A 64 32.69 -25.29 -19.50
C HIS A 64 31.58 -25.84 -20.40
N HIS A 65 30.53 -25.06 -20.63
CA HIS A 65 29.64 -25.30 -21.76
C HIS A 65 30.37 -24.95 -23.05
N LYS A 66 30.46 -25.95 -23.93
CA LYS A 66 31.11 -25.90 -25.24
C LYS A 66 30.59 -24.71 -26.05
N HIS A 67 31.54 -23.92 -26.54
CA HIS A 67 31.33 -22.92 -27.57
C HIS A 67 30.92 -23.63 -28.87
N LEU A 68 29.66 -23.49 -29.27
CA LEU A 68 29.20 -23.83 -30.61
C LEU A 68 29.42 -22.60 -31.49
N THR A 69 30.54 -22.58 -32.22
CA THR A 69 30.73 -21.76 -33.42
C THR A 69 29.76 -22.24 -34.49
N ILE A 70 28.80 -21.39 -34.89
CA ILE A 70 28.06 -21.53 -36.14
C ILE A 70 28.58 -20.46 -37.08
N ASN A 71 29.22 -20.93 -38.16
CA ASN A 71 29.62 -20.14 -39.31
C ASN A 71 28.39 -19.51 -39.97
N GLY A 72 28.59 -18.31 -40.54
CA GLY A 72 27.52 -17.49 -41.07
C GLY A 72 26.70 -18.15 -42.18
N ASP A 73 25.42 -17.79 -42.17
CA ASP A 73 24.63 -17.48 -43.36
C ASP A 73 23.61 -16.41 -42.94
N GLU A 74 23.76 -15.20 -43.49
CA GLU A 74 22.75 -14.15 -43.44
C GLU A 74 21.54 -14.59 -44.26
N GLN A 75 20.46 -15.06 -43.62
CA GLN A 75 19.06 -14.84 -44.04
C GLN A 75 18.10 -15.59 -43.09
N ASN A 76 16.97 -14.94 -42.81
CA ASN A 76 15.89 -15.34 -41.89
C ASN A 76 16.11 -15.04 -40.40
N ILE A 77 16.24 -13.75 -40.08
CA ILE A 77 15.69 -13.25 -38.82
C ILE A 77 14.18 -13.46 -38.89
N ILE A 78 13.71 -14.59 -38.38
CA ILE A 78 12.33 -14.73 -37.94
C ILE A 78 12.17 -13.67 -36.86
N LYS A 79 11.58 -12.52 -37.22
CA LYS A 79 11.07 -11.60 -36.20
C LYS A 79 10.13 -12.44 -35.34
N PRO A 80 10.35 -12.58 -34.03
CA PRO A 80 9.32 -13.16 -33.20
C PRO A 80 8.08 -12.28 -33.39
N SER A 81 7.06 -12.85 -34.03
CA SER A 81 5.70 -12.34 -33.97
C SER A 81 5.44 -11.98 -32.52
N PRO A 82 4.82 -10.82 -32.20
CA PRO A 82 4.49 -10.53 -30.81
C PRO A 82 3.64 -11.67 -30.30
N LEU A 83 4.21 -12.51 -29.43
CA LEU A 83 3.47 -13.47 -28.64
C LEU A 83 2.32 -12.67 -28.03
N PHE A 84 1.10 -13.12 -28.31
CA PHE A 84 -0.12 -12.42 -27.94
C PHE A 84 -0.02 -11.95 -26.48
N VAL A 85 0.11 -10.64 -26.35
CA VAL A 85 0.08 -9.89 -25.10
C VAL A 85 -1.23 -10.30 -24.42
N ASP A 86 -1.14 -10.95 -23.26
CA ASP A 86 -2.23 -11.44 -22.38
C ASP A 86 -2.55 -12.95 -22.35
N ASP A 87 -1.96 -13.80 -23.20
CA ASP A 87 -2.13 -15.26 -23.05
C ASP A 87 -0.95 -15.92 -22.33
N TYR A 88 -0.97 -15.85 -21.01
CA TYR A 88 0.01 -16.52 -20.14
C TYR A 88 -0.17 -18.04 -20.06
N HIS A 89 -1.21 -18.63 -20.69
CA HIS A 89 -1.49 -20.06 -20.58
C HIS A 89 -0.55 -20.93 -21.42
N ASN A 90 0.20 -20.34 -22.36
CA ASN A 90 1.13 -21.06 -23.23
C ASN A 90 2.58 -21.08 -22.70
N ILE A 91 2.82 -20.61 -21.48
CA ILE A 91 4.15 -20.67 -20.86
C ILE A 91 4.47 -22.12 -20.50
N ASP A 92 5.69 -22.56 -20.83
CA ASP A 92 6.20 -23.87 -20.43
C ASP A 92 6.04 -24.10 -18.91
N GLN A 93 5.54 -25.27 -18.51
CA GLN A 93 5.19 -25.54 -17.12
C GLN A 93 6.40 -25.43 -16.18
N GLN A 94 7.58 -25.90 -16.60
CA GLN A 94 8.77 -25.84 -15.77
C GLN A 94 9.21 -24.38 -15.57
N LEU A 95 9.14 -23.56 -16.62
CA LEU A 95 9.39 -22.12 -16.50
C LEU A 95 8.36 -21.46 -15.59
N LEU A 96 7.07 -21.78 -15.74
CA LEU A 96 6.00 -21.24 -14.90
C LEU A 96 6.20 -21.56 -13.41
N ASP A 97 6.55 -22.81 -13.10
CA ASP A 97 6.82 -23.27 -11.73
C ASP A 97 8.02 -22.53 -11.12
N ASN A 98 9.08 -22.31 -11.89
CA ASN A 98 10.24 -21.52 -11.45
C ASN A 98 9.87 -20.06 -11.16
N ILE A 99 9.08 -19.43 -12.03
CA ILE A 99 8.63 -18.04 -11.83
C ILE A 99 7.72 -17.94 -10.59
N ALA A 100 6.81 -18.91 -10.41
CA ALA A 100 5.95 -18.98 -9.24
C ALA A 100 6.77 -19.15 -7.95
N TYR A 101 7.78 -20.02 -7.97
CA TYR A 101 8.71 -20.19 -6.85
C TYR A 101 9.43 -18.88 -6.50
N ASP A 102 10.03 -18.22 -7.48
CA ASP A 102 10.73 -16.93 -7.29
C ASP A 102 9.78 -15.87 -6.72
N ALA A 103 8.53 -15.82 -7.20
CA ALA A 103 7.53 -14.88 -6.74
C ALA A 103 7.14 -15.11 -5.26
N LEU A 104 6.97 -16.37 -4.86
CA LEU A 104 6.66 -16.75 -3.47
C LEU A 104 7.82 -16.43 -2.53
N VAL A 105 9.06 -16.69 -2.95
CA VAL A 105 10.27 -16.32 -2.20
C VAL A 105 10.34 -14.80 -2.06
N TRP A 106 10.18 -14.06 -3.17
CA TRP A 106 10.20 -12.60 -3.16
C TRP A 106 9.14 -12.02 -2.23
N ALA A 107 7.89 -12.49 -2.32
CA ALA A 107 6.79 -12.02 -1.48
C ALA A 107 7.09 -12.23 0.02
N SER A 108 7.69 -13.36 0.35
CA SER A 108 8.10 -13.70 1.72
C SER A 108 9.21 -12.78 2.25
N LEU A 109 10.22 -12.48 1.42
CA LEU A 109 11.35 -11.63 1.81
C LEU A 109 10.99 -10.14 1.92
N HIS A 110 9.99 -9.69 1.16
CA HIS A 110 9.63 -8.26 1.07
C HIS A 110 8.35 -7.90 1.81
N GLY A 111 7.73 -8.87 2.52
CA GLY A 111 6.57 -8.61 3.36
C GLY A 111 5.25 -8.40 2.60
N LEU A 112 5.11 -8.96 1.38
CA LEU A 112 3.82 -9.08 0.70
C LEU A 112 3.02 -10.25 1.31
N LEU A 113 2.69 -10.11 2.59
CA LEU A 113 2.18 -11.16 3.46
C LEU A 113 0.91 -10.69 4.17
N MET A 114 -0.04 -11.61 4.37
CA MET A 114 -1.26 -11.40 5.15
C MET A 114 -1.49 -12.53 6.13
N GLY A 115 -2.42 -12.33 7.06
CA GLY A 115 -2.86 -13.38 7.97
C GLY A 115 -3.64 -14.47 7.25
N ASP A 116 -3.25 -15.73 7.44
CA ASP A 116 -3.96 -16.90 6.90
C ASP A 116 -5.31 -17.09 7.58
N LYS A 117 -6.37 -17.17 6.78
CA LYS A 117 -7.74 -17.45 7.24
C LYS A 117 -7.87 -18.77 8.00
N SER A 118 -7.02 -19.75 7.71
CA SER A 118 -7.00 -21.06 8.38
C SER A 118 -6.46 -20.98 9.81
N TYR A 119 -5.68 -19.95 10.12
CA TYR A 119 -5.06 -19.75 11.42
C TYR A 119 -5.79 -18.67 12.23
N GLN A 120 -6.53 -19.08 13.26
CA GLN A 120 -7.44 -18.21 14.02
C GLN A 120 -6.79 -16.91 14.54
N LYS A 121 -5.52 -16.96 14.95
CA LYS A 121 -4.82 -15.80 15.54
C LYS A 121 -4.19 -14.86 14.51
N SER A 122 -4.25 -15.17 13.22
CA SER A 122 -3.54 -14.43 12.15
C SER A 122 -4.06 -12.99 11.95
N GLY A 123 -5.30 -12.72 12.35
CA GLY A 123 -5.89 -11.37 12.34
C GLY A 123 -5.69 -10.57 13.62
N MET A 124 -5.05 -11.14 14.65
CA MET A 124 -4.90 -10.49 15.96
C MET A 124 -3.45 -10.40 16.43
N VAL A 125 -2.61 -11.38 16.08
CA VAL A 125 -1.22 -11.48 16.52
C VAL A 125 -0.32 -11.32 15.29
N PRO A 126 0.45 -10.22 15.18
CA PRO A 126 1.42 -10.06 14.10
C PRO A 126 2.49 -11.16 14.14
N GLY A 127 2.94 -11.60 12.96
CA GLY A 127 4.07 -12.54 12.82
C GLY A 127 3.72 -14.02 12.95
N VAL A 128 2.43 -14.38 13.10
CA VAL A 128 1.99 -15.79 13.18
C VAL A 128 0.92 -16.10 12.14
N GLY A 129 0.93 -17.33 11.63
CA GLY A 129 -0.01 -17.77 10.59
C GLY A 129 0.04 -16.87 9.35
N LEU A 130 1.25 -16.57 8.87
CA LEU A 130 1.46 -15.75 7.69
C LEU A 130 1.30 -16.59 6.42
N MET A 131 0.70 -15.98 5.41
CA MET A 131 0.71 -16.45 4.03
C MET A 131 1.01 -15.29 3.09
N HIS A 132 1.47 -15.56 1.87
CA HIS A 132 1.57 -14.51 0.87
C HIS A 132 0.20 -13.89 0.61
N ALA A 133 0.17 -12.58 0.35
CA ALA A 133 -1.05 -11.97 -0.18
C ALA A 133 -1.35 -12.61 -1.55
N PRO A 134 -2.62 -12.91 -1.89
CA PRO A 134 -2.96 -13.37 -3.24
C PRO A 134 -2.55 -12.33 -4.29
N PHE A 135 -1.85 -12.75 -5.33
CA PHE A 135 -1.42 -11.89 -6.44
C PHE A 135 -1.53 -12.63 -7.79
N SER A 136 -1.67 -11.88 -8.88
CA SER A 136 -1.44 -12.42 -10.22
C SER A 136 0.06 -12.57 -10.44
N LEU A 137 0.50 -13.67 -11.05
CA LEU A 137 1.94 -13.90 -11.27
C LEU A 137 2.55 -12.88 -12.24
N PHE A 138 1.77 -12.47 -13.24
CA PHE A 138 2.16 -11.50 -14.25
C PHE A 138 1.28 -10.24 -14.18
N PRO A 139 1.78 -9.09 -14.66
CA PRO A 139 0.96 -7.89 -14.77
C PRO A 139 -0.12 -8.05 -15.85
N THR A 140 -1.24 -7.38 -15.65
CA THR A 140 -2.32 -7.28 -16.64
C THR A 140 -1.97 -6.19 -17.66
N SER A 141 -2.11 -6.45 -18.95
CA SER A 141 -1.93 -5.38 -19.94
C SER A 141 -3.02 -4.33 -19.83
N PHE A 142 -2.65 -3.07 -20.02
CA PHE A 142 -3.61 -1.99 -19.92
C PHE A 142 -3.21 -0.85 -20.86
N PRO A 143 -4.14 -0.27 -21.65
CA PRO A 143 -3.79 0.82 -22.56
C PRO A 143 -3.28 2.04 -21.80
N GLU A 144 -2.07 2.50 -22.15
CA GLU A 144 -1.42 3.65 -21.49
C GLU A 144 -2.29 4.92 -21.56
N SER A 145 -3.03 5.11 -22.65
CA SER A 145 -3.97 6.24 -22.80
C SER A 145 -5.08 6.22 -21.75
N LYS A 146 -5.60 5.03 -21.41
CA LYS A 146 -6.63 4.86 -20.38
C LYS A 146 -6.04 4.96 -18.99
N TRP A 147 -4.80 4.53 -18.79
CA TRP A 147 -4.09 4.72 -17.52
C TRP A 147 -3.89 6.21 -17.23
N LYS A 148 -3.41 6.98 -18.21
CA LYS A 148 -3.28 8.45 -18.11
C LYS A 148 -4.62 9.12 -17.81
N GLN A 149 -5.69 8.72 -18.50
CA GLN A 149 -7.04 9.20 -18.22
C GLN A 149 -7.43 9.00 -16.74
N ALA A 150 -7.14 7.83 -16.16
CA ALA A 150 -7.43 7.55 -14.76
C ALA A 150 -6.60 8.46 -13.80
N CYS A 151 -5.32 8.67 -14.12
CA CYS A 151 -4.44 9.57 -13.37
C CYS A 151 -4.93 11.03 -13.42
N ASP A 152 -5.36 11.51 -14.59
CA ASP A 152 -5.86 12.88 -14.78
C ASP A 152 -7.19 13.12 -14.05
N LEU A 153 -8.01 12.07 -13.88
CA LEU A 153 -9.27 12.12 -13.13
C LEU A 153 -9.08 12.18 -11.61
N ALA A 154 -7.98 11.63 -11.07
CA ALA A 154 -7.74 11.56 -9.63
C ALA A 154 -7.86 12.92 -8.90
N PRO A 155 -7.17 14.00 -9.31
CA PRO A 155 -7.31 15.31 -8.64
C PRO A 155 -8.71 15.93 -8.83
N ILE A 156 -9.39 15.62 -9.93
CA ILE A 156 -10.76 16.09 -10.19
C ILE A 156 -11.74 15.43 -9.21
N PHE A 157 -11.62 14.12 -8.99
CA PHE A 157 -12.44 13.41 -8.01
C PHE A 157 -12.15 13.85 -6.58
N ASN A 158 -10.88 14.14 -6.24
CA ASN A 158 -10.55 14.69 -4.92
C ASN A 158 -11.28 16.01 -4.63
N GLU A 159 -11.27 16.93 -5.60
CA GLU A 159 -11.98 18.21 -5.48
C GLU A 159 -13.50 18.03 -5.48
N LEU A 160 -14.02 17.08 -6.27
CA LEU A 160 -15.44 16.75 -6.29
C LEU A 160 -15.90 16.25 -4.90
N VAL A 161 -15.16 15.32 -4.30
CA VAL A 161 -15.48 14.77 -2.97
C VAL A 161 -15.46 15.87 -1.92
N ASP A 162 -14.43 16.72 -1.88
CA ASP A 162 -14.38 17.84 -0.92
C ASP A 162 -15.59 18.77 -1.09
N ARG A 163 -15.91 19.20 -2.31
CA ARG A 163 -17.04 20.11 -2.54
C ARG A 163 -18.39 19.50 -2.23
N VAL A 164 -18.61 18.23 -2.58
CA VAL A 164 -19.84 17.51 -2.22
C VAL A 164 -19.94 17.31 -0.70
N SER A 165 -18.83 17.06 -0.01
CA SER A 165 -18.80 16.88 1.46
C SER A 165 -19.23 18.13 2.23
N LEU A 166 -19.09 19.31 1.62
CA LEU A 166 -19.49 20.59 2.20
C LEU A 166 -20.98 20.88 2.05
N ASP A 167 -21.66 20.21 1.11
CA ASP A 167 -23.10 20.37 0.92
C ASP A 167 -23.87 19.35 1.77
N GLY A 168 -23.97 19.67 3.07
CA GLY A 168 -24.67 18.81 4.02
C GLY A 168 -26.15 18.61 3.68
N LYS A 169 -26.79 19.59 3.02
CA LYS A 169 -28.17 19.47 2.57
C LYS A 169 -28.28 18.45 1.44
N PHE A 170 -27.43 18.55 0.42
CA PHE A 170 -27.38 17.59 -0.69
C PHE A 170 -27.19 16.16 -0.20
N LEU A 171 -26.27 15.92 0.74
CA LEU A 171 -26.01 14.59 1.32
C LEU A 171 -27.23 14.04 2.07
N GLN A 172 -27.85 14.84 2.94
CA GLN A 172 -29.03 14.42 3.70
C GLN A 172 -30.24 14.14 2.79
N GLU A 173 -30.48 14.99 1.79
CA GLU A 173 -31.60 14.83 0.87
C GLU A 173 -31.42 13.63 -0.06
N SER A 174 -30.22 13.46 -0.63
CA SER A 174 -29.92 12.38 -1.57
C SER A 174 -29.99 11.00 -0.91
N LEU A 175 -29.64 10.89 0.39
CA LEU A 175 -29.68 9.63 1.15
C LEU A 175 -30.94 9.47 2.00
N SER A 176 -31.92 10.38 1.90
CA SER A 176 -33.14 10.38 2.72
C SER A 176 -34.01 9.12 2.58
N ARG A 177 -34.05 8.52 1.38
CA ARG A 177 -34.74 7.23 1.14
C ARG A 177 -33.92 6.06 1.68
N THR A 178 -32.61 6.07 1.46
CA THR A 178 -31.68 5.04 1.98
C THR A 178 -31.74 4.97 3.49
N LYS A 179 -31.83 6.11 4.18
CA LYS A 179 -32.00 6.21 5.63
C LYS A 179 -33.15 5.36 6.19
N GLN A 180 -34.22 5.17 5.41
CA GLN A 180 -35.42 4.45 5.86
C GLN A 180 -35.27 2.94 5.77
N VAL A 181 -34.33 2.45 4.96
CA VAL A 181 -34.21 1.02 4.62
C VAL A 181 -32.86 0.43 5.02
N ASP A 182 -31.85 1.26 5.32
CA ASP A 182 -30.53 0.82 5.78
C ASP A 182 -30.18 1.46 7.14
N GLU A 183 -30.21 0.64 8.20
CA GLU A 183 -29.92 1.06 9.57
C GLU A 183 -28.49 1.61 9.71
N PHE A 184 -27.54 1.00 9.00
CA PHE A 184 -26.14 1.43 9.04
C PHE A 184 -25.98 2.86 8.51
N THR A 185 -26.45 3.13 7.29
CA THR A 185 -26.45 4.49 6.71
C THR A 185 -27.27 5.46 7.55
N SER A 186 -28.38 5.02 8.14
CA SER A 186 -29.19 5.87 9.02
C SER A 186 -28.40 6.43 10.19
N ARG A 187 -27.61 5.58 10.86
CA ARG A 187 -26.74 5.98 11.96
C ARG A 187 -25.63 6.93 11.52
N LEU A 188 -25.07 6.76 10.32
CA LEU A 188 -24.10 7.71 9.75
C LEU A 188 -24.73 9.09 9.50
N LEU A 189 -25.94 9.11 8.95
CA LEU A 189 -26.68 10.36 8.71
C LEU A 189 -27.10 11.06 10.01
N ASP A 190 -27.34 10.33 11.09
CA ASP A 190 -27.58 10.90 12.42
C ASP A 190 -26.33 11.59 12.99
N ILE A 191 -25.15 10.99 12.85
CA ILE A 191 -23.88 11.61 13.23
C ILE A 191 -23.67 12.88 12.40
N HIS A 192 -23.82 12.79 11.07
CA HIS A 192 -23.70 13.93 10.18
C HIS A 192 -24.69 15.06 10.55
N SER A 193 -25.94 14.73 10.90
CA SER A 193 -26.95 15.71 11.34
C SER A 193 -26.54 16.44 12.62
N LYS A 194 -26.01 15.71 13.61
CA LYS A 194 -25.49 16.30 14.86
C LYS A 194 -24.34 17.26 14.58
N MET A 195 -23.45 16.92 13.66
CA MET A 195 -22.32 17.78 13.29
C MET A 195 -22.77 19.06 12.57
N LEU A 196 -23.80 18.98 11.72
CA LEU A 196 -24.42 20.17 11.12
C LEU A 196 -25.05 21.08 12.19
N GLN A 197 -25.70 20.51 13.20
CA GLN A 197 -26.29 21.28 14.32
C GLN A 197 -25.23 21.95 15.19
N LEU A 198 -24.10 21.29 15.43
CA LEU A 198 -22.96 21.88 16.14
C LEU A 198 -22.33 23.05 15.36
N ASN A 199 -22.54 23.10 14.04
CA ASN A 199 -22.03 24.13 13.14
C ASN A 199 -20.52 24.41 13.33
N LYS A 200 -19.76 23.37 13.64
CA LYS A 200 -18.32 23.46 13.83
C LYS A 200 -17.65 23.61 12.47
N LYS A 201 -16.81 24.63 12.34
CA LYS A 201 -16.00 24.85 11.14
C LYS A 201 -14.73 23.98 11.20
N GLU A 202 -14.65 22.97 10.35
CA GLU A 202 -13.43 22.18 10.14
C GLU A 202 -12.54 22.88 9.10
N GLU A 203 -11.48 23.55 9.55
CA GLU A 203 -10.58 24.32 8.68
C GLU A 203 -9.61 23.45 7.89
N ILE A 204 -9.33 22.23 8.38
CA ILE A 204 -8.44 21.24 7.77
C ILE A 204 -9.28 20.01 7.42
N ARG A 205 -9.30 19.65 6.13
CA ARG A 205 -9.94 18.42 5.64
C ARG A 205 -8.93 17.63 4.83
N PHE A 206 -8.97 16.32 5.02
CA PHE A 206 -7.98 15.39 4.49
C PHE A 206 -8.70 14.14 3.97
N GLY A 207 -8.32 13.69 2.78
CA GLY A 207 -8.88 12.49 2.15
C GLY A 207 -7.80 11.60 1.57
N LEU A 208 -7.93 10.29 1.78
CA LEU A 208 -7.17 9.25 1.09
C LEU A 208 -8.14 8.40 0.26
N HIS A 209 -8.31 8.77 -1.00
CA HIS A 209 -9.33 8.19 -1.86
C HIS A 209 -8.77 7.15 -2.81
N ARG A 210 -9.62 6.25 -3.29
CA ARG A 210 -9.30 5.36 -4.42
C ARG A 210 -10.48 5.33 -5.37
N SER A 211 -10.22 5.63 -6.63
CA SER A 211 -11.22 5.51 -7.68
C SER A 211 -10.93 4.24 -8.47
N ASP A 212 -11.91 3.35 -8.51
CA ASP A 212 -11.78 2.04 -9.12
C ASP A 212 -12.48 2.03 -10.49
N TYR A 213 -11.81 1.48 -11.50
CA TYR A 213 -12.26 1.52 -12.89
C TYR A 213 -12.22 0.14 -13.54
N MET A 214 -13.09 -0.06 -14.53
CA MET A 214 -12.97 -1.13 -15.50
C MET A 214 -12.93 -0.57 -16.92
N LEU A 215 -12.13 -1.21 -17.77
CA LEU A 215 -12.14 -0.95 -19.21
C LEU A 215 -13.23 -1.81 -19.86
N ASP A 216 -14.26 -1.15 -20.39
CA ASP A 216 -15.31 -1.81 -21.15
C ASP A 216 -14.76 -2.31 -22.49
N GLU A 217 -15.05 -3.57 -22.84
CA GLU A 217 -14.45 -4.20 -24.01
C GLU A 217 -15.04 -3.70 -25.32
N GLN A 218 -16.35 -3.42 -25.37
CA GLN A 218 -17.03 -3.04 -26.61
C GLN A 218 -16.74 -1.59 -26.98
N THR A 219 -16.89 -0.69 -26.01
CA THR A 219 -16.71 0.75 -26.22
C THR A 219 -15.27 1.20 -26.02
N LYS A 220 -14.41 0.35 -25.44
CA LYS A 220 -13.04 0.72 -25.02
C LYS A 220 -13.01 1.93 -24.07
N SER A 221 -14.11 2.16 -23.36
CA SER A 221 -14.25 3.27 -22.41
C SER A 221 -13.74 2.87 -21.03
N LEU A 222 -13.04 3.80 -20.38
CA LEU A 222 -12.70 3.65 -18.97
C LEU A 222 -13.91 4.10 -18.15
N LEU A 223 -14.51 3.17 -17.41
CA LEU A 223 -15.71 3.43 -16.62
C LEU A 223 -15.39 3.30 -15.13
N GLN A 224 -15.80 4.30 -14.35
CA GLN A 224 -15.67 4.26 -12.89
C GLN A 224 -16.70 3.27 -12.33
N ILE A 225 -16.23 2.35 -11.48
CA ILE A 225 -17.06 1.38 -10.77
C ILE A 225 -17.46 1.95 -9.42
N GLU A 226 -16.49 2.45 -8.66
CA GLU A 226 -16.73 3.04 -7.34
C GLU A 226 -15.67 4.08 -6.99
N LEU A 227 -16.02 4.94 -6.03
CA LEU A 227 -15.13 5.91 -5.41
C LEU A 227 -15.07 5.67 -3.91
N ASN A 228 -13.98 5.07 -3.47
CA ASN A 228 -13.72 4.76 -2.07
C ASN A 228 -13.20 6.01 -1.36
N THR A 229 -13.99 6.52 -0.41
CA THR A 229 -13.65 7.70 0.39
C THR A 229 -13.17 7.35 1.80
N ILE A 230 -13.33 6.10 2.22
CA ILE A 230 -13.00 5.59 3.55
C ILE A 230 -12.21 4.29 3.45
N SER A 231 -11.17 4.15 4.29
CA SER A 231 -10.39 2.92 4.46
C SER A 231 -9.93 2.26 3.15
N SER A 232 -9.50 3.09 2.19
CA SER A 232 -8.96 2.66 0.88
C SER A 232 -7.72 1.79 1.07
N SER A 233 -7.92 0.47 0.98
CA SER A 233 -6.87 -0.53 1.22
C SER A 233 -5.82 -0.59 0.09
N PHE A 234 -4.70 -1.28 0.38
CA PHE A 234 -3.67 -1.72 -0.55
C PHE A 234 -2.71 -0.65 -1.08
N ALA A 235 -2.59 0.50 -0.42
CA ALA A 235 -1.54 1.46 -0.78
C ALA A 235 -0.13 0.84 -0.61
N GLY A 236 0.07 0.06 0.47
CA GLY A 236 1.29 -0.70 0.73
C GLY A 236 1.45 -1.88 -0.21
N PHE A 237 0.47 -2.78 -0.23
CA PHE A 237 0.54 -4.01 -1.04
C PHE A 237 0.62 -3.74 -2.54
N SER A 238 -0.12 -2.75 -3.08
CA SER A 238 -0.01 -2.42 -4.51
C SER A 238 1.40 -1.96 -4.89
N THR A 239 2.08 -1.24 -3.98
CA THR A 239 3.48 -0.83 -4.18
C THR A 239 4.39 -2.06 -4.25
N LEU A 240 4.17 -3.07 -3.40
CA LEU A 240 4.93 -4.33 -3.42
C LEU A 240 4.61 -5.19 -4.65
N VAL A 241 3.35 -5.26 -5.09
CA VAL A 241 2.97 -5.99 -6.31
C VAL A 241 3.65 -5.40 -7.54
N THR A 242 3.71 -4.06 -7.65
CA THR A 242 4.49 -3.39 -8.71
C THR A 242 5.96 -3.79 -8.67
N GLN A 243 6.57 -3.85 -7.48
CA GLN A 243 7.96 -4.26 -7.32
C GLN A 243 8.17 -5.75 -7.66
N LEU A 244 7.25 -6.62 -7.25
CA LEU A 244 7.25 -8.04 -7.58
C LEU A 244 7.20 -8.26 -9.10
N HIS A 245 6.26 -7.63 -9.80
CA HIS A 245 6.15 -7.76 -11.26
C HIS A 245 7.39 -7.22 -11.96
N ARG A 246 7.94 -6.08 -11.53
CA ARG A 246 9.21 -5.56 -12.08
C ARG A 246 10.37 -6.52 -11.83
N TYR A 247 10.45 -7.14 -10.65
CA TYR A 247 11.45 -8.16 -10.33
C TYR A 247 11.32 -9.38 -11.26
N ILE A 248 10.11 -9.97 -11.37
CA ILE A 248 9.85 -11.11 -12.25
C ILE A 248 10.22 -10.78 -13.70
N LEU A 249 9.82 -9.61 -14.22
CA LEU A 249 10.14 -9.19 -15.58
C LEU A 249 11.63 -8.86 -15.77
N THR A 250 12.34 -8.44 -14.73
CA THR A 250 13.80 -8.28 -14.80
C THR A 250 14.50 -9.63 -14.95
N CYS A 251 14.05 -10.63 -14.20
CA CYS A 251 14.64 -11.98 -14.22
C CYS A 251 14.26 -12.77 -15.49
N HIS A 252 12.99 -12.70 -15.89
CA HIS A 252 12.38 -13.60 -16.88
C HIS A 252 11.79 -12.88 -18.10
N GLY A 253 11.73 -11.54 -18.11
CA GLY A 253 11.03 -10.77 -19.15
C GLY A 253 11.59 -10.96 -20.56
N LYS A 254 12.89 -11.20 -20.72
CA LYS A 254 13.49 -11.54 -22.04
C LYS A 254 12.91 -12.81 -22.64
N LEU A 255 12.64 -13.82 -21.82
CA LEU A 255 12.03 -15.08 -22.25
C LEU A 255 10.53 -14.90 -22.57
N LEU A 256 9.88 -13.98 -21.85
CA LEU A 256 8.46 -13.69 -21.98
C LEU A 256 8.14 -12.64 -23.05
N GLY A 257 9.15 -11.97 -23.61
CA GLY A 257 8.96 -10.81 -24.50
C GLY A 257 8.35 -9.59 -23.78
N LEU A 258 8.57 -9.47 -22.47
CA LEU A 258 8.01 -8.42 -21.61
C LEU A 258 9.10 -7.53 -21.03
N ASP A 259 8.79 -6.25 -20.87
CA ASP A 259 9.70 -5.22 -20.38
C ASP A 259 9.21 -4.69 -19.01
N SER A 260 10.09 -4.76 -18.00
CA SER A 260 9.81 -4.27 -16.64
C SER A 260 9.48 -2.77 -16.61
N GLU A 261 10.03 -1.98 -17.54
CA GLU A 261 9.79 -0.54 -17.61
C GLU A 261 8.36 -0.20 -18.06
N LYS A 262 7.64 -1.17 -18.64
CA LYS A 262 6.21 -1.02 -18.98
C LYS A 262 5.29 -1.13 -17.78
N VAL A 263 5.77 -1.64 -16.64
CA VAL A 263 5.02 -1.61 -15.37
C VAL A 263 5.20 -0.22 -14.75
N PRO A 264 4.15 0.60 -14.58
CA PRO A 264 4.28 1.95 -14.03
C PRO A 264 4.89 1.95 -12.63
N ALA A 265 5.62 3.01 -12.29
CA ALA A 265 6.08 3.20 -10.92
C ALA A 265 4.86 3.40 -10.00
N ASN A 266 4.93 2.84 -8.79
CA ASN A 266 3.88 2.97 -7.79
C ASN A 266 4.48 3.46 -6.47
N ASN A 267 4.04 4.63 -6.02
CA ASN A 267 4.47 5.30 -4.81
C ASN A 267 3.32 5.58 -3.84
N ALA A 268 2.18 4.86 -3.98
CA ALA A 268 0.96 5.10 -3.22
C ALA A 268 1.19 5.12 -1.70
N VAL A 269 1.91 4.15 -1.13
CA VAL A 269 2.19 4.12 0.32
C VAL A 269 3.02 5.31 0.79
N SER A 270 3.98 5.75 -0.02
CA SER A 270 4.83 6.90 0.31
C SER A 270 4.04 8.21 0.23
N GLN A 271 3.19 8.37 -0.78
CA GLN A 271 2.34 9.55 -0.91
C GLN A 271 1.26 9.60 0.18
N ASN A 272 0.68 8.46 0.55
CA ASN A 272 -0.26 8.40 1.67
C ASN A 272 0.43 8.79 2.99
N ALA A 273 1.66 8.30 3.23
CA ALA A 273 2.45 8.69 4.40
C ALA A 273 2.77 10.19 4.38
N GLU A 274 3.18 10.74 3.24
CA GLU A 274 3.46 12.17 3.08
C GLU A 274 2.21 13.02 3.35
N ALA A 275 1.06 12.62 2.82
CA ALA A 275 -0.19 13.34 3.00
C ALA A 275 -0.66 13.30 4.46
N LEU A 276 -0.50 12.16 5.17
CA LEU A 276 -0.72 12.08 6.61
C LEU A 276 0.22 13.01 7.40
N ALA A 277 1.52 13.01 7.08
CA ALA A 277 2.51 13.87 7.74
C ALA A 277 2.21 15.35 7.54
N LYS A 278 1.80 15.74 6.33
CA LYS A 278 1.38 17.12 6.03
C LYS A 278 0.12 17.49 6.81
N ALA A 279 -0.91 16.64 6.85
CA ALA A 279 -2.13 16.90 7.62
C ALA A 279 -1.83 17.09 9.12
N TRP A 280 -0.94 16.28 9.69
CA TRP A 280 -0.45 16.45 11.06
C TRP A 280 0.32 17.76 11.25
N SER A 281 1.15 18.14 10.27
CA SER A 281 1.96 19.37 10.33
C SER A 281 1.06 20.60 10.36
N GLU A 282 -0.05 20.55 9.63
CA GLU A 282 -1.05 21.61 9.57
C GLU A 282 -1.90 21.68 10.84
N TYR A 283 -2.15 20.54 11.49
CA TYR A 283 -2.68 20.54 12.85
C TYR A 283 -1.74 21.24 13.85
N ASN A 284 -0.44 21.24 13.56
CA ASN A 284 0.60 22.07 14.19
C ASN A 284 0.70 21.90 15.72
N ASN A 285 0.70 20.66 16.17
CA ASN A 285 1.02 20.31 17.55
C ASN A 285 2.05 19.18 17.57
N PRO A 286 3.32 19.45 17.94
CA PRO A 286 4.40 18.46 17.86
C PRO A 286 4.25 17.29 18.83
N ARG A 287 3.33 17.39 19.80
CA ARG A 287 3.00 16.30 20.74
C ARG A 287 1.77 15.50 20.32
N ALA A 288 1.06 15.93 19.28
CA ALA A 288 -0.10 15.20 18.77
C ALA A 288 0.34 13.92 18.05
N VAL A 289 -0.58 12.98 17.92
CA VAL A 289 -0.36 11.68 17.28
C VAL A 289 -1.39 11.46 16.19
N ILE A 290 -1.03 10.66 15.18
CA ILE A 290 -1.98 10.14 14.19
C ILE A 290 -2.57 8.85 14.76
N MET A 291 -3.89 8.80 14.91
CA MET A 291 -4.63 7.62 15.37
C MET A 291 -5.14 6.83 14.17
N THR A 292 -4.84 5.52 14.13
CA THR A 292 -5.40 4.59 13.13
C THR A 292 -6.50 3.77 13.79
N VAL A 293 -7.73 3.89 13.27
CA VAL A 293 -8.88 3.10 13.72
C VAL A 293 -8.91 1.79 12.92
N VAL A 294 -8.92 0.65 13.61
CA VAL A 294 -8.76 -0.69 12.99
C VAL A 294 -9.86 -1.65 13.43
N GLN A 295 -10.06 -2.71 12.66
CA GLN A 295 -10.94 -3.82 13.03
C GLN A 295 -10.32 -4.66 14.16
N ALA A 296 -11.15 -5.37 14.92
CA ALA A 296 -10.70 -6.24 16.01
C ALA A 296 -9.90 -7.46 15.51
N GLU A 297 -10.31 -7.99 14.36
CA GLU A 297 -9.60 -9.03 13.61
C GLU A 297 -9.27 -8.46 12.23
N GLU A 298 -7.98 -8.29 11.94
CA GLU A 298 -7.50 -7.63 10.74
C GLU A 298 -6.38 -8.46 10.09
N ARG A 299 -6.75 -9.34 9.16
CA ARG A 299 -5.77 -10.19 8.46
C ARG A 299 -4.92 -9.39 7.47
N ASN A 300 -5.38 -8.21 7.05
CA ASN A 300 -4.65 -7.29 6.19
C ASN A 300 -3.84 -6.25 6.99
N MET A 301 -3.55 -6.49 8.27
CA MET A 301 -2.87 -5.53 9.16
C MET A 301 -1.50 -5.09 8.64
N TYR A 302 -0.84 -5.93 7.84
CA TYR A 302 0.51 -5.65 7.33
C TYR A 302 0.52 -4.50 6.31
N ASP A 303 -0.56 -4.28 5.57
CA ASP A 303 -0.71 -3.11 4.68
C ASP A 303 -0.73 -1.80 5.50
N GLN A 304 -1.46 -1.80 6.62
CA GLN A 304 -1.55 -0.67 7.56
C GLN A 304 -0.23 -0.45 8.31
N HIS A 305 0.41 -1.53 8.76
CA HIS A 305 1.73 -1.46 9.39
C HIS A 305 2.81 -0.99 8.42
N PHE A 306 2.71 -1.33 7.14
CA PHE A 306 3.65 -0.84 6.14
C PHE A 306 3.51 0.67 5.96
N LEU A 307 2.29 1.20 5.83
CA LEU A 307 2.07 2.65 5.83
C LEU A 307 2.63 3.33 7.08
N SER A 308 2.38 2.74 8.26
CA SER A 308 2.88 3.25 9.54
C SER A 308 4.41 3.23 9.63
N ALA A 309 5.05 2.21 9.05
CA ALA A 309 6.50 2.12 8.98
C ALA A 309 7.08 3.19 8.05
N VAL A 310 6.54 3.35 6.84
CA VAL A 310 6.97 4.38 5.89
C VAL A 310 6.80 5.78 6.49
N LEU A 311 5.68 6.05 7.17
CA LEU A 311 5.44 7.30 7.87
C LEU A 311 6.52 7.56 8.93
N ARG A 312 6.78 6.60 9.81
CA ARG A 312 7.79 6.73 10.87
C ARG A 312 9.20 6.93 10.32
N ASP A 313 9.57 6.17 9.30
CA ASP A 313 10.94 6.13 8.82
C ASP A 313 11.26 7.39 7.99
N LYS A 314 10.29 7.94 7.24
CA LYS A 314 10.45 9.18 6.46
C LYS A 314 10.15 10.46 7.25
N TYR A 315 9.27 10.39 8.25
CA TYR A 315 8.75 11.54 8.99
C TYR A 315 8.89 11.33 10.52
N PRO A 316 10.11 11.14 11.05
CA PRO A 316 10.34 10.70 12.44
C PRO A 316 9.87 11.70 13.50
N TYR A 317 9.87 13.00 13.19
CA TYR A 317 9.44 14.06 14.11
C TYR A 317 7.90 14.21 14.21
N HIS A 318 7.15 13.47 13.40
CA HIS A 318 5.68 13.51 13.35
C HIS A 318 5.02 12.37 14.13
N CYS A 319 5.81 11.46 14.72
CA CYS A 319 5.33 10.26 15.39
C CYS A 319 6.04 10.05 16.74
N SER A 320 5.52 10.64 17.82
CA SER A 320 5.81 10.15 19.18
C SER A 320 4.76 9.10 19.59
N TYR A 321 5.14 7.84 19.45
CA TYR A 321 4.54 6.62 20.03
C TYR A 321 3.21 6.07 19.46
N LYS A 322 3.23 4.72 19.31
CA LYS A 322 2.12 3.81 19.02
C LYS A 322 1.03 3.92 20.10
N LEU A 323 -0.23 4.03 19.73
CA LEU A 323 -1.30 3.43 20.50
C LEU A 323 -2.16 2.51 19.62
N THR A 324 -2.08 1.25 20.01
CA THR A 324 -2.70 0.04 19.53
C THR A 324 -4.22 0.07 19.73
N ILE A 325 -4.95 -0.48 18.74
CA ILE A 325 -6.24 -1.18 18.83
C ILE A 325 -7.26 -0.53 19.76
N VAL A 326 -8.14 0.28 19.17
CA VAL A 326 -9.49 0.38 19.72
C VAL A 326 -10.36 -0.61 18.96
N ILE A 327 -10.59 -1.77 19.57
CA ILE A 327 -11.79 -2.56 19.31
C ILE A 327 -12.96 -1.64 19.66
N LEU A 328 -13.58 -1.02 18.65
CA LEU A 328 -14.72 -0.11 18.79
C LEU A 328 -15.98 -0.79 19.36
N LEU A 329 -15.93 -2.09 19.68
CA LEU A 329 -17.06 -2.81 20.28
C LEU A 329 -17.32 -2.46 21.76
N HIS A 330 -16.41 -1.77 22.46
CA HIS A 330 -16.63 -1.38 23.87
C HIS A 330 -16.78 0.12 24.13
N LEU A 331 -16.46 1.00 23.16
CA LEU A 331 -16.49 2.46 23.34
C LEU A 331 -17.74 3.15 22.76
N ILE A 332 -18.62 2.41 22.08
CA ILE A 332 -19.92 2.93 21.59
C ILE A 332 -21.03 2.76 22.66
N SER A 333 -20.70 2.29 23.87
CA SER A 333 -21.56 2.55 25.03
C SER A 333 -21.27 3.97 25.50
N VAL A 334 -22.11 4.91 25.07
CA VAL A 334 -22.22 6.32 25.49
C VAL A 334 -21.42 6.65 26.75
N THR A 335 -20.14 6.94 26.60
CA THR A 335 -19.31 7.52 27.65
C THR A 335 -18.30 8.46 27.00
N LYS A 336 -18.28 9.71 27.48
CA LYS A 336 -17.23 10.69 27.21
C LYS A 336 -15.87 9.99 27.36
N CYS A 337 -15.13 9.86 26.27
CA CYS A 337 -13.73 9.47 26.35
C CYS A 337 -12.93 10.73 26.72
N ASP A 338 -12.76 10.98 28.02
CA ASP A 338 -11.83 11.98 28.54
C ASP A 338 -10.41 11.39 28.47
N ILE A 339 -9.80 11.47 27.29
CA ILE A 339 -8.38 11.22 27.13
C ILE A 339 -7.67 12.51 27.57
N ARG A 340 -7.47 12.66 28.88
CA ARG A 340 -6.68 13.73 29.53
C ARG A 340 -6.71 15.06 28.76
N GLY A 341 -7.88 15.68 28.67
CA GLY A 341 -8.01 17.07 28.21
C GLY A 341 -8.05 17.31 26.69
N TYR A 342 -8.32 16.28 25.88
CA TYR A 342 -8.58 16.45 24.44
C TYR A 342 -10.04 16.11 24.11
N GLU A 343 -10.87 17.15 23.94
CA GLU A 343 -12.21 16.99 23.34
C GLU A 343 -12.09 16.95 21.82
N GLY A 344 -12.31 15.77 21.23
CA GLY A 344 -12.40 15.57 19.79
C GLY A 344 -13.55 14.61 19.47
N TYR A 345 -14.45 15.03 18.58
CA TYR A 345 -15.44 14.15 17.98
C TYR A 345 -14.83 13.55 16.70
N PHE A 346 -14.75 12.23 16.62
CA PHE A 346 -14.30 11.52 15.43
C PHE A 346 -15.49 10.94 14.68
N ILE A 347 -15.46 11.05 13.36
CA ILE A 347 -16.41 10.45 12.43
C ILE A 347 -15.59 9.48 11.58
N ILE A 348 -16.07 8.25 11.49
CA ILE A 348 -15.51 7.17 10.66
C ILE A 348 -15.79 7.49 9.19
#